data_AF-A0A965Q9U6-F1
#
_entry.id   AF-A0A965Q9U6-F1
#
_cell.length_a   1.000
_cell.length_b   1.000
_cell.length_c   1.000
_cell.angle_alpha   90.00
_cell.angle_beta   90.00
_cell.angle_gamma   90.00
#
_symmetry.space_group_name_H-M   'P 1'
#
loop_
_entity.id
_entity.type
_entity.pdbx_description
1 polymer ?
#
loop_
_entity_poly.entity_id
_entity_poly.type
_entity_poly.pdbx_seq_one_letter_code
_entity_poly.pdbx_strand_id
1 'polypeptide(L)'
;MSQINQSLIWQSLNQHKKDIESISLREMFKSNPNRFNQFHIQFNDLLLDYSKHRITKETINLLVKLAKEADVEGWRSRMFAGEKINTTEHRAVLHTALRNQNHSPIMSDGEDVMPKIKSVLKKMRSFSEEVRSGQWKGFTGKAITSVINIGIGGSDLGPAMVCQALRAYGSKTITPYFVSNVDGADLSQALEKCNPETTLFIVASKTFT
;
A
#
# COMPACT_ATOMS: atom_id res chain seq x y z
N MET A 1 -12.44 -23.75 -15.36
CA MET A 1 -12.11 -23.82 -13.93
C MET A 1 -13.43 -23.86 -13.17
N SER A 2 -13.63 -24.82 -12.27
CA SER A 2 -14.76 -24.78 -11.35
C SER A 2 -14.67 -23.49 -10.53
N GLN A 3 -15.80 -22.85 -10.27
CA GLN A 3 -15.79 -21.67 -9.43
C GLN A 3 -15.40 -22.08 -8.01
N ILE A 4 -14.58 -21.28 -7.33
CA ILE A 4 -14.07 -21.62 -5.98
C ILE A 4 -15.19 -21.88 -4.97
N ASN A 5 -16.35 -21.21 -5.15
CA ASN A 5 -17.56 -21.37 -4.35
C ASN A 5 -18.32 -22.71 -4.58
N GLN A 6 -17.90 -23.51 -5.56
CA GLN A 6 -18.44 -24.84 -5.83
C GLN A 6 -17.50 -25.96 -5.32
N SER A 7 -16.30 -25.61 -4.84
CA SER A 7 -15.34 -26.59 -4.31
C SER A 7 -15.86 -27.29 -3.05
N LEU A 8 -15.41 -28.53 -2.82
CA LEU A 8 -15.74 -29.26 -1.60
C LEU A 8 -15.30 -28.50 -0.34
N ILE A 9 -14.14 -27.84 -0.38
CA ILE A 9 -13.64 -27.08 0.76
C ILE A 9 -14.52 -25.86 1.08
N TRP A 10 -15.13 -25.22 0.06
CA TRP A 10 -16.11 -24.16 0.27
C TRP A 10 -17.39 -24.69 0.92
N GLN A 11 -17.86 -25.86 0.49
CA GLN A 11 -19.01 -26.52 1.12
C GLN A 11 -18.72 -26.87 2.59
N SER A 12 -17.52 -27.38 2.89
CA SER A 12 -17.08 -27.65 4.27
C SER A 12 -17.05 -26.38 5.13
N LEU A 13 -16.61 -25.24 4.57
CA LEU A 13 -16.66 -23.94 5.28
C LEU A 13 -18.09 -23.50 5.56
N ASN A 14 -19.03 -23.70 4.62
CA ASN A 14 -20.44 -23.38 4.83
C ASN A 14 -21.08 -24.26 5.90
N GLN A 15 -20.71 -25.54 5.97
CA GLN A 15 -21.17 -26.42 7.05
C GLN A 15 -20.58 -25.97 8.39
N HIS A 16 -19.26 -25.78 8.46
CA HIS A 16 -18.59 -25.29 9.67
C HIS A 16 -19.15 -23.97 10.19
N LYS A 17 -19.54 -23.06 9.28
CA LYS A 17 -20.23 -21.82 9.65
C LYS A 17 -21.50 -22.10 10.44
N LYS A 18 -22.37 -23.02 9.97
CA LYS A 18 -23.62 -23.38 10.67
C LYS A 18 -23.33 -23.95 12.05
N ASP A 19 -22.25 -24.70 12.20
CA ASP A 19 -21.89 -25.33 13.47
C ASP A 19 -21.45 -24.31 14.53
N ILE A 20 -20.90 -23.15 14.12
CA ILE A 20 -20.37 -22.14 15.04
C ILE A 20 -21.17 -20.83 15.08
N GLU A 21 -22.15 -20.61 14.20
CA GLU A 21 -22.80 -19.30 14.03
C GLU A 21 -23.60 -18.85 15.26
N SER A 22 -24.14 -19.80 16.01
CA SER A 22 -24.87 -19.58 17.26
C SER A 22 -23.96 -19.29 18.45
N ILE A 23 -22.66 -19.63 18.36
CA ILE A 23 -21.70 -19.44 19.45
C ILE A 23 -21.21 -17.99 19.46
N SER A 24 -21.45 -17.29 20.56
CA SER A 24 -21.01 -15.91 20.71
C SER A 24 -19.49 -15.82 20.92
N LEU A 25 -18.90 -14.70 20.52
CA LEU A 25 -17.48 -14.45 20.78
C LEU A 25 -17.16 -14.49 22.29
N ARG A 26 -18.08 -14.01 23.14
CA ARG A 26 -17.93 -14.05 24.60
C ARG A 26 -17.84 -15.49 25.11
N GLU A 27 -18.68 -16.39 24.62
CA GLU A 27 -18.62 -17.81 24.95
C GLU A 27 -17.32 -18.44 24.45
N MET A 28 -16.85 -18.09 23.25
CA MET A 28 -15.57 -18.59 22.72
C MET A 28 -14.37 -18.18 23.59
N PHE A 29 -14.37 -16.98 24.16
CA PHE A 29 -13.33 -16.57 25.13
C PHE A 29 -13.51 -17.23 26.50
N LYS A 30 -14.76 -17.40 26.95
CA LYS A 30 -15.07 -18.08 28.21
C LYS A 30 -14.65 -19.55 28.19
N SER A 31 -14.89 -20.25 27.08
CA SER A 31 -14.56 -21.67 26.91
C SER A 31 -13.09 -21.92 26.57
N ASN A 32 -12.37 -20.91 26.08
CA ASN A 32 -10.95 -21.00 25.76
C ASN A 32 -10.18 -19.79 26.33
N PRO A 33 -9.74 -19.84 27.59
CA PRO A 33 -8.94 -18.78 28.20
C PRO A 33 -7.63 -18.47 27.46
N ASN A 34 -7.09 -19.43 26.70
CA ASN A 34 -5.84 -19.27 25.94
C ASN A 34 -6.06 -18.78 24.49
N ARG A 35 -7.28 -18.33 24.15
CA ARG A 35 -7.68 -17.95 22.79
C ARG A 35 -6.77 -16.88 22.17
N PHE A 36 -6.39 -15.86 22.93
CA PHE A 36 -5.50 -14.81 22.42
C PHE A 36 -4.17 -15.38 21.92
N ASN A 37 -3.53 -16.26 22.70
CA ASN A 37 -2.26 -16.88 22.31
C ASN A 37 -2.39 -17.81 21.10
N GLN A 38 -3.57 -18.38 20.86
CA GLN A 38 -3.83 -19.23 19.71
C GLN A 38 -4.16 -18.46 18.42
N PHE A 39 -4.68 -17.24 18.54
CA PHE A 39 -5.18 -16.45 17.41
C PHE A 39 -4.58 -15.04 17.38
N HIS A 40 -3.27 -14.95 17.55
CA HIS A 40 -2.50 -13.78 17.19
C HIS A 40 -1.26 -14.19 16.39
N ILE A 41 -0.69 -13.23 15.66
CA ILE A 41 0.63 -13.34 15.06
C ILE A 41 1.42 -12.11 15.51
N GLN A 42 2.58 -12.31 16.11
CA GLN A 42 3.54 -11.26 16.39
C GLN A 42 4.62 -11.27 15.32
N PHE A 43 4.87 -10.13 14.68
CA PHE A 43 5.99 -9.92 13.77
C PHE A 43 6.71 -8.63 14.15
N ASN A 44 7.89 -8.74 14.75
CA ASN A 44 8.62 -7.63 15.36
C ASN A 44 7.73 -6.84 16.34
N ASP A 45 7.38 -5.61 16.01
CA ASP A 45 6.51 -4.68 16.73
C ASP A 45 5.05 -4.72 16.27
N LEU A 46 4.74 -5.44 15.18
CA LEU A 46 3.38 -5.60 14.67
C LEU A 46 2.67 -6.80 15.32
N LEU A 47 1.62 -6.52 16.10
CA LEU A 47 0.70 -7.52 16.63
C LEU A 47 -0.56 -7.58 15.77
N LEU A 48 -0.78 -8.70 15.08
CA LEU A 48 -2.06 -9.03 14.46
C LEU A 48 -2.87 -9.91 15.42
N ASP A 49 -3.72 -9.29 16.24
CA ASP A 49 -4.70 -10.00 17.06
C ASP A 49 -5.98 -10.25 16.27
N TYR A 50 -6.18 -11.50 15.83
CA TYR A 50 -7.39 -11.94 15.14
C TYR A 50 -8.29 -12.81 16.02
N SER A 51 -8.00 -12.91 17.33
CA SER A 51 -8.75 -13.70 18.31
C SER A 51 -10.19 -13.22 18.51
N LYS A 52 -10.47 -11.96 18.18
CA LYS A 52 -11.79 -11.32 18.29
C LYS A 52 -12.71 -11.56 17.07
N HIS A 53 -12.38 -12.54 16.23
CA HIS A 53 -13.27 -13.04 15.18
C HIS A 53 -14.01 -14.30 15.64
N ARG A 54 -15.18 -14.60 15.04
CA ARG A 54 -15.91 -15.87 15.27
C ARG A 54 -15.23 -17.02 14.51
N ILE A 55 -14.10 -17.46 15.03
CA ILE A 55 -13.23 -18.48 14.44
C ILE A 55 -12.84 -19.54 15.46
N THR A 56 -12.59 -20.75 14.98
CA THR A 56 -11.96 -21.84 15.73
C THR A 56 -10.67 -22.28 15.01
N LYS A 57 -9.91 -23.21 15.60
CA LYS A 57 -8.74 -23.80 14.93
C LYS A 57 -9.14 -24.48 13.62
N GLU A 58 -10.31 -25.12 13.61
CA GLU A 58 -10.90 -25.71 12.41
C GLU A 58 -11.24 -24.64 11.36
N THR A 59 -11.82 -23.49 11.76
CA THR A 59 -12.06 -22.38 10.82
C THR A 59 -10.78 -21.98 10.09
N ILE A 60 -9.69 -21.75 10.84
CA ILE A 60 -8.40 -21.35 10.24
C ILE A 60 -7.86 -22.45 9.31
N ASN A 61 -7.91 -23.72 9.73
CA ASN A 61 -7.46 -24.84 8.90
C ASN A 61 -8.26 -24.93 7.58
N LEU A 62 -9.58 -24.76 7.63
CA LEU A 62 -10.44 -24.79 6.44
C LEU A 62 -10.17 -23.58 5.53
N LEU A 63 -10.01 -22.38 6.09
CA LEU A 63 -9.66 -21.17 5.32
C LEU A 63 -8.29 -21.30 4.64
N VAL A 64 -7.29 -21.86 5.32
CA VAL A 64 -5.96 -22.12 4.73
C VAL A 64 -6.05 -23.16 3.62
N LYS A 65 -6.84 -24.22 3.79
CA LYS A 65 -7.09 -25.20 2.71
C LYS A 65 -7.78 -24.55 1.52
N LEU A 66 -8.76 -23.67 1.73
CA LEU A 66 -9.41 -22.91 0.66
C LEU A 66 -8.41 -22.02 -0.09
N ALA A 67 -7.50 -21.34 0.63
CA ALA A 67 -6.46 -20.53 0.00
C ALA A 67 -5.49 -21.36 -0.86
N LYS A 68 -5.19 -22.60 -0.44
CA LYS A 68 -4.39 -23.55 -1.23
C LYS A 68 -5.15 -24.04 -2.47
N GLU A 69 -6.43 -24.39 -2.33
CA GLU A 69 -7.31 -24.78 -3.44
C GLU A 69 -7.42 -23.67 -4.50
N ALA A 70 -7.46 -22.40 -4.04
CA ALA A 70 -7.48 -21.22 -4.90
C ALA A 70 -6.10 -20.86 -5.49
N ASP A 71 -5.06 -21.67 -5.24
CA ASP A 71 -3.68 -21.45 -5.67
C ASP A 71 -3.10 -20.08 -5.30
N VAL A 72 -3.45 -19.55 -4.11
CA VAL A 72 -2.96 -18.23 -3.66
C VAL A 72 -1.43 -18.18 -3.65
N GLU A 73 -0.77 -19.30 -3.31
CA GLU A 73 0.69 -19.39 -3.29
C GLU A 73 1.30 -19.36 -4.70
N GLY A 74 0.68 -20.03 -5.68
CA GLY A 74 1.08 -19.95 -7.07
C GLY A 74 0.89 -18.54 -7.60
N TRP A 75 -0.28 -17.93 -7.42
CA TRP A 75 -0.54 -16.54 -7.84
C TRP A 75 0.41 -15.53 -7.20
N ARG A 76 0.75 -15.70 -5.92
CA ARG A 76 1.79 -14.92 -5.24
C ARG A 76 3.13 -15.08 -5.97
N SER A 77 3.58 -16.30 -6.24
CA SER A 77 4.84 -16.54 -6.94
C SER A 77 4.87 -15.90 -8.33
N ARG A 78 3.79 -16.00 -9.10
CA ARG A 78 3.64 -15.36 -10.42
C ARG A 78 3.77 -13.83 -10.35
N MET A 79 3.13 -13.21 -9.35
CA MET A 79 3.25 -11.76 -9.12
C MET A 79 4.70 -11.35 -8.87
N PHE A 80 5.40 -12.05 -7.97
CA PHE A 80 6.80 -11.75 -7.63
C PHE A 80 7.77 -12.05 -8.78
N ALA A 81 7.45 -12.99 -9.66
CA ALA A 81 8.22 -13.31 -10.85
C ALA A 81 8.03 -12.31 -12.01
N GLY A 82 7.09 -11.36 -11.88
CA GLY A 82 6.81 -10.37 -12.93
C GLY A 82 5.93 -10.89 -14.06
N GLU A 83 5.19 -11.98 -13.84
CA GLU A 83 4.22 -12.45 -14.83
C GLU A 83 3.07 -11.45 -15.03
N LYS A 84 2.46 -11.49 -16.22
CA LYS A 84 1.37 -10.60 -16.63
C LYS A 84 0.03 -11.01 -16.02
N ILE A 85 -0.06 -10.96 -14.69
CA ILE A 85 -1.25 -11.37 -13.93
C ILE A 85 -2.41 -10.35 -13.99
N ASN A 86 -2.16 -9.10 -14.40
CA ASN A 86 -3.21 -8.18 -14.81
C ASN A 86 -3.62 -8.56 -16.24
N THR A 87 -4.61 -9.46 -16.33
CA THR A 87 -4.99 -10.12 -17.57
C THR A 87 -5.76 -9.22 -18.53
N THR A 88 -6.48 -8.21 -18.05
CA THR A 88 -7.26 -7.29 -18.90
C THR A 88 -6.38 -6.27 -19.61
N GLU A 89 -5.27 -5.86 -19.00
CA GLU A 89 -4.32 -4.92 -19.61
C GLU A 89 -3.04 -5.59 -20.10
N HIS A 90 -2.90 -6.91 -19.89
CA HIS A 90 -1.69 -7.69 -20.18
C HIS A 90 -0.41 -7.09 -19.56
N ARG A 91 -0.46 -6.80 -18.26
CA ARG A 91 0.63 -6.15 -17.52
C ARG A 91 1.11 -6.95 -16.32
N ALA A 92 2.40 -6.82 -16.02
CA ALA A 92 2.97 -7.26 -14.74
C ALA A 92 2.49 -6.37 -13.59
N VAL A 93 2.46 -6.91 -12.37
CA VAL A 93 2.06 -6.20 -11.14
C VAL A 93 3.22 -6.19 -10.15
N LEU A 94 4.10 -5.18 -10.25
CA LEU A 94 5.42 -5.17 -9.61
C LEU A 94 5.64 -4.03 -8.60
N HIS A 95 4.62 -3.65 -7.83
CA HIS A 95 4.79 -2.69 -6.74
C HIS A 95 5.77 -3.19 -5.65
N THR A 96 5.96 -4.51 -5.54
CA THR A 96 6.97 -5.14 -4.67
C THR A 96 8.40 -4.81 -5.11
N ALA A 97 8.67 -4.68 -6.41
CA ALA A 97 9.98 -4.35 -6.95
C ALA A 97 10.46 -2.95 -6.50
N LEU A 98 9.52 -2.00 -6.37
CA LEU A 98 9.80 -0.62 -5.94
C LEU A 98 10.42 -0.53 -4.53
N ARG A 99 10.21 -1.58 -3.71
CA ARG A 99 10.70 -1.69 -2.33
C ARG A 99 11.62 -2.90 -2.11
N ASN A 100 12.13 -3.49 -3.19
CA ASN A 100 13.07 -4.61 -3.09
C ASN A 100 14.47 -4.12 -2.66
N GLN A 101 14.82 -4.37 -1.40
CA GLN A 101 16.13 -4.03 -0.85
C GLN A 101 17.18 -5.13 -1.04
N ASN A 102 16.77 -6.36 -1.36
CA ASN A 102 17.67 -7.52 -1.43
C ASN A 102 18.52 -7.56 -2.71
N HIS A 103 18.39 -6.55 -3.57
CA HIS A 103 19.14 -6.36 -4.82
C HIS A 103 19.03 -7.50 -5.84
N SER A 104 18.17 -8.50 -5.62
CA SER A 104 17.89 -9.55 -6.58
C SER A 104 17.24 -8.98 -7.85
N PRO A 105 17.62 -9.46 -9.05
CA PRO A 105 16.94 -9.09 -10.29
C PRO A 105 15.45 -9.39 -10.24
N ILE A 106 14.64 -8.53 -10.86
CA ILE A 106 13.21 -8.78 -11.08
C ILE A 106 12.93 -8.54 -12.55
N MET A 107 12.50 -9.59 -13.24
CA MET A 107 12.30 -9.55 -14.68
C MET A 107 10.89 -9.05 -15.02
N SER A 108 10.78 -8.18 -16.02
CA SER A 108 9.53 -7.81 -16.69
C SER A 108 9.82 -7.62 -18.16
N ASP A 109 9.03 -8.26 -19.05
CA ASP A 109 9.21 -8.19 -20.50
C ASP A 109 10.66 -8.50 -20.96
N GLY A 110 11.32 -9.44 -20.28
CA GLY A 110 12.68 -9.88 -20.61
C GLY A 110 13.81 -8.99 -20.07
N GLU A 111 13.49 -7.90 -19.36
CA GLU A 111 14.48 -6.99 -18.77
C GLU A 111 14.44 -6.99 -17.24
N ASP A 112 15.59 -6.87 -16.59
CA ASP A 112 15.65 -6.57 -15.16
C ASP A 112 15.23 -5.11 -14.91
N VAL A 113 14.18 -4.91 -14.12
CA VAL A 113 13.64 -3.58 -13.81
C VAL A 113 14.40 -2.87 -12.70
N MET A 114 15.21 -3.59 -11.91
CA MET A 114 15.86 -3.05 -10.71
C MET A 114 16.82 -1.88 -11.00
N PRO A 115 17.64 -1.86 -12.07
CA PRO A 115 18.48 -0.72 -12.39
C PRO A 115 17.69 0.57 -12.65
N LYS A 116 16.56 0.48 -13.36
CA LYS A 116 15.69 1.64 -13.66
C LYS A 116 15.07 2.19 -12.37
N ILE A 117 14.58 1.31 -11.50
CA ILE A 117 14.02 1.68 -10.18
C ILE A 117 15.09 2.40 -9.33
N LYS A 118 16.29 1.83 -9.22
CA LYS A 118 17.41 2.42 -8.44
C LYS A 118 17.81 3.79 -8.99
N SER A 119 17.83 3.96 -10.31
CA SER A 119 18.14 5.23 -10.95
C SER A 119 17.13 6.32 -10.55
N VAL A 120 15.83 6.01 -10.58
CA VAL A 120 14.78 6.96 -10.17
C VAL A 120 14.86 7.26 -8.67
N LEU A 121 15.08 6.27 -7.81
CA LEU A 121 15.26 6.50 -6.37
C LEU A 121 16.48 7.39 -6.08
N LYS A 122 17.59 7.23 -6.83
CA LYS A 122 18.76 8.11 -6.73
C LYS A 122 18.42 9.54 -7.15
N LYS A 123 17.68 9.72 -8.25
CA LYS A 123 17.22 11.03 -8.71
C LYS A 123 16.30 11.70 -7.69
N MET A 124 15.36 10.95 -7.11
CA MET A 124 14.48 11.42 -6.04
C MET A 124 15.28 11.88 -4.82
N ARG A 125 16.30 11.11 -4.40
CA ARG A 125 17.17 11.49 -3.30
C ARG A 125 17.88 12.82 -3.58
N SER A 126 18.60 12.92 -4.69
CA SER A 126 19.32 14.15 -5.07
C SER A 126 18.39 15.36 -5.08
N PHE A 127 17.26 15.26 -5.77
CA PHE A 127 16.28 16.35 -5.84
C PHE A 127 15.73 16.73 -4.46
N SER A 128 15.33 15.74 -3.65
CA SER A 128 14.77 16.00 -2.33
C SER A 128 15.77 16.67 -1.39
N GLU A 129 17.07 16.33 -1.47
CA GLU A 129 18.11 16.95 -0.67
C GLU A 129 18.39 18.39 -1.11
N GLU A 130 18.41 18.66 -2.41
CA GLU A 130 18.56 20.04 -2.92
C GLU A 130 17.41 20.94 -2.46
N VAL A 131 16.18 20.44 -2.50
CA VAL A 131 15.00 21.16 -2.01
C VAL A 131 15.07 21.37 -0.48
N ARG A 132 15.34 20.32 0.29
CA ARG A 132 15.37 20.37 1.76
C ARG A 132 16.51 21.20 2.33
N SER A 133 17.67 21.19 1.68
CA SER A 133 18.82 22.03 2.05
C SER A 133 18.65 23.50 1.64
N GLY A 134 17.63 23.80 0.84
CA GLY A 134 17.40 25.13 0.29
C GLY A 134 18.38 25.52 -0.82
N GLN A 135 19.13 24.56 -1.39
CA GLN A 135 19.95 24.80 -2.58
C GLN A 135 19.07 25.00 -3.82
N TRP A 136 17.95 24.27 -3.90
CA TRP A 136 16.92 24.52 -4.91
C TRP A 136 16.22 25.86 -4.62
N LYS A 137 16.37 26.81 -5.53
CA LYS A 137 15.79 28.14 -5.40
C LYS A 137 14.57 28.33 -6.29
N GLY A 138 13.62 29.11 -5.82
CA GLY A 138 12.57 29.68 -6.65
C GLY A 138 13.12 30.78 -7.56
N PHE A 139 12.23 31.35 -8.39
CA PHE A 139 12.64 32.28 -9.45
C PHE A 139 13.31 33.58 -8.94
N THR A 140 13.11 33.94 -7.67
CA THR A 140 13.74 35.10 -7.02
C THR A 140 14.99 34.75 -6.21
N GLY A 141 15.46 33.50 -6.26
CA GLY A 141 16.60 33.04 -5.48
C GLY A 141 16.27 32.62 -4.04
N LYS A 142 15.00 32.71 -3.61
CA LYS A 142 14.53 32.25 -2.29
C LYS A 142 14.44 30.72 -2.24
N ALA A 143 14.65 30.13 -1.05
CA ALA A 143 14.49 28.69 -0.86
C ALA A 143 13.00 28.29 -0.86
N ILE A 144 12.71 27.05 -1.27
CA ILE A 144 11.35 26.51 -1.26
C ILE A 144 10.86 26.30 0.18
N THR A 145 9.64 26.74 0.47
CA THR A 145 8.96 26.59 1.77
C THR A 145 7.63 25.86 1.65
N SER A 146 7.08 25.74 0.44
CA SER A 146 5.82 25.06 0.16
C SER A 146 5.96 24.11 -1.02
N VAL A 147 5.36 22.92 -0.91
CA VAL A 147 5.30 21.95 -2.01
C VAL A 147 3.85 21.57 -2.24
N ILE A 148 3.33 21.82 -3.43
CA ILE A 148 1.96 21.45 -3.82
C ILE A 148 2.03 20.21 -4.72
N ASN A 149 1.50 19.08 -4.25
CA ASN A 149 1.24 17.91 -5.08
C ASN A 149 -0.11 18.05 -5.76
N ILE A 150 -0.12 18.01 -7.09
CA ILE A 150 -1.32 18.01 -7.92
C ILE A 150 -1.47 16.62 -8.52
N GLY A 151 -2.51 15.89 -8.12
CA GLY A 151 -2.79 14.55 -8.62
C GLY A 151 -4.12 14.05 -8.09
N ILE A 152 -4.67 12.99 -8.68
CA ILE A 152 -5.94 12.41 -8.22
C ILE A 152 -5.82 10.91 -7.97
N GLY A 153 -6.66 10.38 -7.07
CA GLY A 153 -6.72 8.96 -6.76
C GLY A 153 -5.39 8.43 -6.23
N GLY A 154 -4.79 7.47 -6.95
CA GLY A 154 -3.51 6.86 -6.56
C GLY A 154 -2.33 7.82 -6.54
N SER A 155 -2.40 8.93 -7.28
CA SER A 155 -1.36 9.98 -7.31
C SER A 155 -1.46 10.99 -6.15
N ASP A 156 -2.48 10.86 -5.29
CA ASP A 156 -2.75 11.81 -4.21
C ASP A 156 -2.90 11.13 -2.86
N LEU A 157 -3.82 10.17 -2.76
CA LEU A 157 -4.22 9.57 -1.47
C LEU A 157 -3.04 8.94 -0.72
N GLY A 158 -2.16 8.25 -1.44
CA GLY A 158 -0.96 7.63 -0.87
C GLY A 158 0.00 8.66 -0.25
N PRO A 159 0.52 9.61 -1.06
CA PRO A 159 1.33 10.72 -0.56
C PRO A 159 0.68 11.50 0.60
N ALA A 160 -0.58 11.89 0.47
CA ALA A 160 -1.31 12.65 1.49
C ALA A 160 -1.39 11.90 2.83
N MET A 161 -1.79 10.62 2.78
CA MET A 161 -1.92 9.77 3.96
C MET A 161 -0.56 9.57 4.66
N VAL A 162 0.50 9.25 3.91
CA VAL A 162 1.83 8.99 4.48
C VAL A 162 2.44 10.26 5.09
N CYS A 163 2.32 11.40 4.41
CA CYS A 163 2.80 12.68 4.95
C CYS A 163 2.06 13.07 6.24
N GLN A 164 0.75 12.81 6.32
CA GLN A 164 -0.02 13.05 7.53
C GLN A 164 0.39 12.10 8.67
N ALA A 165 0.50 10.79 8.39
CA ALA A 165 0.86 9.78 9.39
C ALA A 165 2.28 9.98 9.93
N LEU A 166 3.22 10.40 9.07
CA LEU A 166 4.63 10.60 9.41
C LEU A 166 4.98 12.08 9.64
N ARG A 167 4.01 12.96 9.90
CA ARG A 167 4.22 14.41 10.06
C ARG A 167 5.33 14.77 11.05
N ALA A 168 5.53 13.97 12.09
CA ALA A 168 6.57 14.16 13.10
C ALA A 168 8.00 14.01 12.54
N TYR A 169 8.16 13.28 11.44
CA TYR A 169 9.43 13.08 10.73
C TYR A 169 9.61 14.05 9.55
N GLY A 170 8.59 14.87 9.26
CA GLY A 170 8.58 15.83 8.16
C GLY A 170 9.58 16.97 8.34
N SER A 171 9.79 17.73 7.26
CA SER A 171 10.56 18.99 7.36
C SER A 171 9.82 19.97 8.28
N LYS A 172 10.58 20.74 9.08
CA LYS A 172 10.02 21.86 9.86
C LYS A 172 9.91 23.15 9.05
N THR A 173 10.55 23.20 7.88
CA THR A 173 10.66 24.42 7.04
C THR A 173 9.90 24.32 5.72
N ILE A 174 9.45 23.12 5.34
CA ILE A 174 8.71 22.87 4.10
C ILE A 174 7.35 22.29 4.44
N THR A 175 6.29 22.94 3.98
CA THR A 175 4.91 22.49 4.17
C THR A 175 4.40 21.83 2.88
N PRO A 176 3.99 20.54 2.94
CA PRO A 176 3.32 19.89 1.81
C PRO A 176 1.83 20.24 1.78
N TYR A 177 1.30 20.46 0.58
CA TYR A 177 -0.12 20.60 0.27
C TYR A 177 -0.50 19.60 -0.81
N PHE A 178 -1.74 19.14 -0.78
CA PHE A 178 -2.28 18.11 -1.68
C PHE A 178 -3.54 18.67 -2.32
N VAL A 179 -3.54 18.73 -3.65
CA VAL A 179 -4.65 19.24 -4.47
C VAL A 179 -5.04 18.13 -5.42
N SER A 180 -6.30 17.69 -5.34
CA SER A 180 -6.78 16.55 -6.11
C SER A 180 -8.14 16.73 -6.75
N ASN A 181 -8.92 17.68 -6.25
CA ASN A 181 -10.23 17.97 -6.80
C ASN A 181 -10.11 18.87 -8.04
N VAL A 182 -10.98 18.65 -9.02
CA VAL A 182 -11.14 19.54 -10.18
C VAL A 182 -11.87 20.83 -9.82
N ASP A 183 -12.60 20.83 -8.70
CA ASP A 183 -13.16 22.04 -8.12
C ASP A 183 -12.04 23.05 -7.78
N GLY A 184 -12.11 24.23 -8.39
CA GLY A 184 -11.11 25.28 -8.22
C GLY A 184 -10.93 25.76 -6.78
N ALA A 185 -11.91 25.49 -5.90
CA ALA A 185 -11.79 25.79 -4.47
C ALA A 185 -10.61 25.05 -3.81
N ASP A 186 -10.32 23.81 -4.22
CA ASP A 186 -9.24 23.00 -3.64
C ASP A 186 -7.86 23.62 -3.91
N LEU A 187 -7.62 23.98 -5.17
CA LEU A 187 -6.41 24.68 -5.57
C LEU A 187 -6.33 26.08 -4.93
N SER A 188 -7.43 26.84 -4.92
CA SER A 188 -7.46 28.19 -4.33
C SER A 188 -7.04 28.19 -2.86
N GLN A 189 -7.57 27.25 -2.06
CA GLN A 189 -7.24 27.13 -0.64
C GLN A 189 -5.77 26.78 -0.39
N ALA A 190 -5.15 26.00 -1.28
CA ALA A 190 -3.71 25.71 -1.21
C ALA A 190 -2.89 26.97 -1.57
N LEU A 191 -3.27 27.66 -2.63
CA LEU A 191 -2.57 28.86 -3.12
C LEU A 191 -2.63 30.02 -2.12
N GLU A 192 -3.73 30.21 -1.40
CA GLU A 192 -3.86 31.25 -0.34
C GLU A 192 -2.82 31.10 0.78
N LYS A 193 -2.27 29.90 0.98
CA LYS A 193 -1.25 29.60 2.00
C LYS A 193 0.18 29.61 1.45
N CYS A 194 0.33 29.88 0.16
CA CYS A 194 1.59 29.72 -0.57
C CYS A 194 2.09 31.06 -1.12
N ASN A 195 3.41 31.15 -1.34
CA ASN A 195 4.04 32.28 -2.03
C ASN A 195 4.66 31.79 -3.33
N PRO A 196 4.36 32.39 -4.50
CA PRO A 196 4.90 31.93 -5.79
C PRO A 196 6.43 31.94 -5.87
N GLU A 197 7.12 32.77 -5.07
CA GLU A 197 8.58 32.80 -5.00
C GLU A 197 9.19 31.58 -4.30
N THR A 198 8.42 30.87 -3.47
CA THR A 198 8.91 29.80 -2.59
C THR A 198 8.07 28.54 -2.66
N THR A 199 7.24 28.39 -3.71
CA THR A 199 6.36 27.24 -3.91
C THR A 199 6.83 26.39 -5.08
N LEU A 200 6.97 25.09 -4.82
CA LEU A 200 7.26 24.08 -5.83
C LEU A 200 5.99 23.28 -6.12
N PHE A 201 5.70 23.01 -7.40
CA PHE A 201 4.61 22.13 -7.80
C PHE A 201 5.14 20.76 -8.24
N ILE A 202 4.48 19.70 -7.80
CA ILE A 202 4.67 18.32 -8.27
C ILE A 202 3.39 17.91 -8.98
N VAL A 203 3.44 17.76 -10.30
CA VAL A 203 2.29 17.29 -11.10
C VAL A 203 2.40 15.77 -11.25
N ALA A 204 1.57 15.05 -10.52
CA ALA A 204 1.58 13.59 -10.42
C ALA A 204 0.45 12.97 -11.25
N SER A 205 0.74 12.66 -12.52
CA SER A 205 -0.18 11.92 -13.39
C SER A 205 0.56 10.82 -14.15
N LYS A 206 0.04 9.59 -14.08
CA LYS A 206 0.62 8.45 -14.81
C LYS A 206 0.52 8.64 -16.32
N THR A 207 -0.60 9.18 -16.80
CA THR A 207 -0.87 9.39 -18.23
C THR A 207 -0.46 10.78 -18.69
N PHE A 208 -0.47 11.77 -17.79
CA PHE A 208 -0.21 13.18 -18.10
C PHE A 208 -1.19 13.78 -19.14
N THR A 209 -2.40 13.22 -19.18
CA THR A 209 -3.52 13.60 -20.05
C THR A 209 -4.73 13.95 -19.23
#